data_AF-A0A6L3SUH5-F1
#
_entry.id   AF-A0A6L3SUH5-F1
#
_cell.length_a   1.000
_cell.length_b   1.000
_cell.length_c   1.000
_cell.angle_alpha   90.00
_cell.angle_beta   90.00
_cell.angle_gamma   90.00
#
_symmetry.space_group_name_H-M   'P 1'
#
loop_
_entity.id
_entity.type
_entity.pdbx_description
1 polymer ?
#
loop_
_entity_poly.entity_id
_entity_poly.type
_entity_poly.pdbx_seq_one_letter_code
_entity_poly.pdbx_strand_id
1 'polypeptide(L)' 'MTELMISATSPRVGRKQINHEQMPARFAEGTLARIDAVLDEREKRSDFVREAVERELKRREQEKAEKDVFK' A
#
# COMPACT_ATOMS: atom_id res chain seq x y z
N MET A 1 4.22 51.31 7.40
CA MET A 1 3.71 50.34 8.38
C MET A 1 2.58 49.56 7.75
N THR A 2 2.78 48.25 7.52
CA THR A 2 1.78 47.17 7.71
C THR A 2 2.46 45.86 7.32
N GLU A 3 3.05 45.19 8.31
CA GLU A 3 3.40 43.76 8.19
C GLU A 3 2.10 42.97 8.33
N LEU A 4 1.66 42.30 7.26
CA LEU A 4 0.55 41.35 7.34
C LEU A 4 1.07 40.06 7.98
N MET A 5 1.04 39.98 9.31
CA MET A 5 1.18 38.72 10.05
C MET A 5 -0.02 37.83 9.75
N ILE A 6 0.13 36.89 8.80
CA ILE A 6 -0.93 35.97 8.40
C ILE A 6 -1.10 34.81 9.41
N SER A 7 -0.06 34.45 10.20
CA SER A 7 -0.17 33.56 11.38
C SER A 7 1.17 33.44 12.13
N ALA A 8 1.14 33.39 13.47
CA ALA A 8 2.32 33.15 14.33
C ALA A 8 2.64 31.66 14.57
N THR A 9 1.82 30.74 14.04
CA THR A 9 1.97 29.30 14.27
C THR A 9 2.62 28.65 13.06
N SER A 10 3.84 28.13 13.22
CA SER A 10 4.48 27.26 12.23
C SER A 10 3.53 26.08 11.96
N PRO A 11 2.98 25.92 10.75
CA PRO A 11 2.15 24.78 10.44
C PRO A 11 3.07 23.56 10.54
N ARG A 12 2.84 22.67 11.51
CA ARG A 12 3.40 21.31 11.46
C ARG A 12 2.68 20.55 10.36
N VAL A 13 2.81 21.01 9.12
CA VAL A 13 2.17 20.44 7.93
C VAL A 13 3.02 19.28 7.44
N GLY A 14 2.96 18.19 8.18
CA GLY A 14 3.51 16.91 7.77
C GLY A 14 2.50 15.83 8.06
N ARG A 15 1.81 15.32 7.03
CA ARG A 15 1.07 14.07 7.15
C ARG A 15 2.10 12.95 7.33
N LYS A 16 2.00 12.18 8.43
CA LYS A 16 2.88 11.02 8.66
C LYS A 16 2.79 10.08 7.44
N GLN A 17 3.93 9.81 6.82
CA GLN A 17 4.01 8.89 5.68
C GLN A 17 3.72 7.47 6.18
N ILE A 18 2.63 6.88 5.69
CA ILE A 18 2.18 5.54 6.11
C ILE A 18 2.75 4.42 5.22
N ASN A 19 3.16 4.73 3.99
CA ASN A 19 3.66 3.78 2.99
C ASN A 19 5.06 4.21 2.53
N HIS A 20 6.06 4.02 3.39
CA HIS A 20 7.44 4.42 3.10
C HIS A 20 8.24 3.31 2.40
N GLU A 21 7.89 2.05 2.66
CA GLU A 21 8.50 0.89 2.02
C GLU A 21 7.99 0.73 0.59
N GLN A 22 8.93 0.71 -0.37
CA GLN A 22 8.66 0.57 -1.80
C GLN A 22 9.60 -0.49 -2.38
N MET A 23 9.04 -1.41 -3.15
CA MET A 23 9.79 -2.41 -3.89
C MET A 23 9.30 -2.42 -5.35
N PRO A 24 10.16 -2.14 -6.35
CA PRO A 24 9.78 -2.26 -7.74
C PRO A 24 9.58 -3.74 -8.10
N ALA A 25 8.42 -4.08 -8.66
CA ALA A 25 8.10 -5.43 -9.12
C ALA A 25 8.00 -5.47 -10.65
N ARG A 26 8.53 -6.53 -11.26
CA ARG A 26 8.36 -6.82 -12.70
C ARG A 26 7.23 -7.84 -12.87
N PHE A 27 6.29 -7.54 -13.76
CA PHE A 27 5.21 -8.45 -14.13
C PHE A 27 5.37 -8.87 -15.60
N ALA A 28 4.77 -10.01 -15.94
CA ALA A 28 4.64 -10.41 -17.34
C ALA A 28 3.81 -9.38 -18.11
N GLU A 29 4.08 -9.26 -19.41
CA GLU A 29 3.34 -8.38 -20.30
C GLU A 29 1.82 -8.65 -20.21
N GLY A 30 1.02 -7.58 -20.25
CA GLY A 30 -0.44 -7.66 -20.15
C GLY A 30 -1.00 -7.89 -18.74
N THR A 31 -0.17 -8.21 -17.73
CA THR A 31 -0.65 -8.42 -16.36
C THR A 31 -1.27 -7.16 -15.76
N LEU A 32 -0.65 -6.00 -15.97
CA LEU A 32 -1.19 -4.73 -15.48
C LEU A 32 -2.53 -4.40 -16.13
N ALA A 33 -2.68 -4.65 -17.44
CA ALA A 33 -3.94 -4.47 -18.15
C ALA A 33 -5.02 -5.43 -17.65
N ARG A 34 -4.65 -6.67 -17.30
CA ARG A 34 -5.57 -7.64 -16.67
C ARG A 34 -6.02 -7.18 -15.28
N ILE A 35 -5.14 -6.54 -14.52
CA ILE A 35 -5.50 -5.92 -13.23
C ILE A 35 -6.47 -4.77 -13.48
N ASP A 36 -6.15 -3.86 -14.39
CA ASP A 36 -7.02 -2.71 -14.70
C ASP A 36 -8.42 -3.11 -15.13
N ALA A 37 -8.55 -4.20 -15.87
CA ALA A 37 -9.84 -4.69 -16.35
C ALA A 37 -10.76 -5.21 -15.22
N VAL A 38 -10.22 -5.50 -14.03
CA VAL A 38 -10.99 -6.03 -12.89
C VAL A 38 -11.10 -5.04 -11.72
N LEU A 39 -10.46 -3.87 -11.81
CA LEU A 39 -10.58 -2.84 -10.79
C LEU A 39 -11.95 -2.15 -10.88
N ASP A 40 -12.55 -1.90 -9.72
CA ASP A 40 -13.70 -1.00 -9.63
C ASP A 40 -13.27 0.46 -9.87
N GLU A 41 -14.21 1.33 -10.26
CA GLU A 41 -13.94 2.74 -10.64
C GLU A 41 -13.17 3.56 -9.58
N ARG A 42 -13.19 3.12 -8.32
CA ARG A 42 -12.55 3.81 -7.19
C ARG A 42 -11.35 3.07 -6.62
N GLU A 43 -11.04 1.88 -7.14
CA GLU A 43 -9.95 1.06 -6.65
C GLU A 43 -8.64 1.44 -7.36
N LYS A 44 -7.56 1.56 -6.59
CA LYS A 44 -6.22 1.78 -7.14
C LYS A 44 -5.54 0.43 -7.32
N ARG A 45 -4.72 0.30 -8.38
CA ARG A 45 -3.82 -0.85 -8.57
C ARG A 45 -3.01 -1.18 -7.31
N SER A 46 -2.57 -0.16 -6.58
CA SER A 46 -1.78 -0.34 -5.36
C SER A 46 -2.58 -0.99 -4.23
N ASP A 47 -3.88 -0.72 -4.15
CA ASP A 47 -4.74 -1.31 -3.11
C ASP A 47 -5.03 -2.78 -3.45
N PHE A 48 -5.35 -3.09 -4.72
CA PHE A 48 -5.46 -4.47 -5.21
C PHE A 48 -4.20 -5.30 -4.92
N VAL A 49 -3.01 -4.77 -5.25
CA VAL A 49 -1.75 -5.47 -5.00
C VAL A 49 -1.50 -5.65 -3.51
N ARG A 50 -1.85 -4.65 -2.66
CA ARG A 50 -1.69 -4.77 -1.21
C ARG A 50 -2.56 -5.89 -0.65
N GLU A 51 -3.84 -5.93 -1.01
CA GLU A 51 -4.76 -6.97 -0.54
C GLU A 51 -4.35 -8.37 -1.02
N ALA A 52 -3.90 -8.47 -2.28
CA ALA A 52 -3.41 -9.73 -2.83
C ALA A 52 -2.19 -10.26 -2.05
N VAL A 53 -1.26 -9.37 -1.68
CA VAL A 53 -0.08 -9.72 -0.88
C VAL A 53 -0.47 -10.13 0.54
N GLU A 54 -1.30 -9.36 1.23
CA GLU A 54 -1.76 -9.67 2.60
C GLU A 54 -2.48 -11.02 2.66
N ARG A 55 -3.34 -11.31 1.68
CA ARG A 55 -4.02 -12.60 1.57
C ARG A 55 -3.03 -13.75 1.42
N GLU A 56 -2.00 -13.58 0.59
CA GLU A 56 -0.99 -14.60 0.35
C GLU A 56 -0.06 -14.80 1.55
N LEU A 57 0.31 -13.73 2.26
CA LEU A 57 1.08 -13.79 3.50
C LEU A 57 0.31 -14.58 4.56
N LYS A 58 -0.95 -14.21 4.82
CA LYS A 58 -1.81 -14.89 5.78
C LYS A 58 -1.93 -16.39 5.47
N ARG A 59 -2.12 -16.76 4.20
CA ARG A 59 -2.19 -18.16 3.75
C ARG A 59 -0.90 -18.91 4.10
N ARG A 60 0.26 -18.36 3.75
CA ARG A 60 1.56 -19.00 4.00
C ARG A 60 1.93 -19.05 5.47
N GLU A 61 1.57 -18.04 6.24
CA GLU A 61 1.76 -18.02 7.69
C GLU A 61 0.95 -19.13 8.37
N GLN A 62 -0.29 -19.33 7.95
CA GLN A 62 -1.13 -20.45 8.42
C GLN A 62 -0.51 -21.81 8.06
N GLU A 63 -0.12 -22.01 6.80
CA GLU A 63 0.53 -23.25 6.36
C GLU A 63 1.85 -23.52 7.11
N LYS A 64 2.62 -22.47 7.45
CA LYS A 64 3.83 -22.60 8.25
C LYS A 64 3.51 -22.94 9.71
N ALA A 65 2.54 -22.25 10.31
CA ALA A 65 2.12 -22.53 11.67
C ALA A 65 1.63 -23.98 11.82
N GLU A 66 0.87 -24.50 10.86
CA GLU A 66 0.42 -25.90 10.85
C GLU A 66 1.61 -26.88 10.76
N LYS A 67 2.60 -26.58 9.93
CA LYS A 67 3.81 -27.41 9.79
C LYS A 67 4.70 -27.37 11.02
N ASP A 68 4.78 -26.23 11.70
CA ASP A 68 5.56 -26.07 12.92
C ASP A 68 4.90 -26.77 14.13
N VAL A 69 3.57 -26.91 14.15
CA VAL A 69 2.83 -27.68 15.17
C VAL A 69 3.04 -29.20 15.03
N PHE A 70 3.30 -29.68 13.80
CA PHE A 70 3.48 -31.10 13.50
C PHE A 70 4.94 -31.57 13.48
N LYS A 71 5.87 -30.70 13.87
CA LYS A 71 7.32 -30.97 13.93
C LYS A 71 7.78 -31.13 15.38
#